data_AF-A0AAF0PC30-F1
#
_entry.id   AF-A0AAF0PC30-F1
#
_cell.length_a   1.000
_cell.length_b   1.000
_cell.length_c   1.000
_cell.angle_alpha   90.00
_cell.angle_beta   90.00
_cell.angle_gamma   90.00
#
_symmetry.space_group_name_H-M   'P 1'
#
loop_
_entity.id
_entity.type
_entity.pdbx_description
1 polymer ?
#
loop_
_entity_poly.entity_id
_entity_poly.type
_entity_poly.pdbx_seq_one_letter_code
_entity_poly.pdbx_strand_id
1 'polypeptide(L)'
;MSDEPAVSPEDALEVAQRALAKVQDLEECVAKLEALHEDSIDEAADYDDRDAAVIEHLEPGEPVKVTRLHKLYRRHTDIRADDTLKKRVRGLVAGPDFRIARAGEILYDPDGGEQR
;
A
#
# COMPACT_ATOMS: atom_id res chain seq x y z
N MET A 1 -7.50 41.66 28.05
CA MET A 1 -6.06 41.35 28.09
C MET A 1 -5.87 40.19 27.13
N SER A 2 -5.60 40.49 25.87
CA SER A 2 -5.37 39.46 24.85
C SER A 2 -3.86 39.34 24.73
N ASP A 3 -3.29 38.30 25.34
CA ASP A 3 -1.93 37.86 25.05
C ASP A 3 -1.95 37.22 23.66
N GLU A 4 -1.77 38.03 22.62
CA GLU A 4 -1.36 37.51 21.32
C GLU A 4 0.12 37.09 21.47
N PRO A 5 0.47 35.82 21.20
CA PRO A 5 1.86 35.42 21.24
C PRO A 5 2.60 36.20 20.16
N ALA A 6 3.49 37.10 20.60
CA ALA A 6 4.37 37.86 19.72
C ALA A 6 5.40 36.90 19.12
N VAL A 7 5.02 36.19 18.06
CA VAL A 7 5.94 35.39 17.25
C VAL A 7 6.83 36.38 16.51
N SER A 8 8.13 36.37 16.79
CA SER A 8 9.04 37.25 16.07
C SER A 8 9.10 36.83 14.60
N PRO A 9 9.31 37.76 13.65
CA PRO A 9 9.45 37.41 12.24
C PRO A 9 10.63 36.45 12.00
N GLU A 10 11.62 36.44 12.88
CA GLU A 10 12.75 35.50 12.86
C GLU A 10 12.31 34.07 13.22
N ASP A 11 11.48 33.92 14.26
CA ASP A 11 10.92 32.62 14.65
C ASP A 11 9.99 32.06 13.56
N ALA A 12 9.18 32.93 12.94
CA ALA A 12 8.31 32.55 11.83
C ALA A 12 9.10 32.10 10.59
N LEU A 13 10.22 32.78 10.29
CA LEU A 13 11.13 32.42 9.20
C LEU A 13 11.80 31.07 9.48
N GLU A 14 12.28 30.84 10.70
CA GLU A 14 12.92 29.58 11.07
C GLU A 14 11.95 28.40 10.97
N VAL A 15 10.70 28.57 11.42
CA VAL A 15 9.65 27.55 11.28
C VAL A 15 9.35 27.28 9.80
N ALA A 16 9.24 28.32 8.97
CA ALA A 16 9.00 28.19 7.54
C ALA A 16 10.14 27.44 6.84
N GLN A 17 11.39 27.73 7.19
CA GLN A 17 12.56 27.03 6.64
C GLN A 17 12.60 25.55 7.04
N ARG A 18 12.29 25.23 8.30
CA ARG A 18 12.20 23.84 8.78
C ARG A 18 11.05 23.09 8.11
N ALA A 19 9.92 23.75 7.90
CA ALA A 19 8.79 23.16 7.19
C ALA A 19 9.15 22.87 5.73
N LEU A 20 9.81 23.82 5.04
CA LEU A 20 10.25 23.65 3.67
C LEU A 20 11.22 22.47 3.52
N ALA A 21 12.21 22.35 4.41
CA ALA A 21 13.14 21.22 4.41
C ALA A 21 12.41 19.87 4.54
N LYS A 22 11.42 19.77 5.44
CA LYS A 22 10.60 18.56 5.58
C LYS A 22 9.78 18.26 4.34
N VAL A 23 9.24 19.28 3.67
CA VAL A 23 8.48 19.09 2.43
C VAL A 23 9.40 18.54 1.34
N GLN A 24 10.61 19.08 1.20
CA GLN A 24 11.60 18.59 0.23
C GLN A 24 12.02 17.14 0.52
N ASP A 25 12.24 16.79 1.78
CA ASP A 25 12.54 15.40 2.18
C ASP A 25 11.38 14.45 1.84
N LEU A 26 10.14 14.91 2.04
CA LEU A 26 8.94 14.13 1.71
C LEU A 26 8.76 13.98 0.20
N GLU A 27 8.97 15.05 -0.58
CA GLU A 27 8.95 15.02 -2.04
C GLU A 27 9.98 14.02 -2.58
N GLU A 28 11.21 14.01 -2.04
CA GLU A 28 12.23 13.04 -2.44
C GLU A 28 11.84 11.60 -2.06
N CYS A 29 11.23 11.40 -0.88
CA CYS A 29 10.71 10.10 -0.48
C CYS A 29 9.60 9.61 -1.41
N VAL A 30 8.67 10.50 -1.78
CA VAL A 30 7.57 10.19 -2.71
C VAL A 30 8.13 9.83 -4.07
N ALA A 31 9.05 10.63 -4.62
CA ALA A 31 9.67 10.34 -5.91
C ALA A 31 10.41 8.98 -5.92
N LYS A 32 11.10 8.62 -4.83
CA LYS A 32 11.72 7.29 -4.68
C LYS A 32 10.69 6.17 -4.65
N LEU A 33 9.55 6.39 -3.98
CA LEU A 33 8.46 5.41 -3.91
C LEU A 33 7.75 5.25 -5.26
N GLU A 34 7.54 6.34 -5.99
CA GLU A 34 6.95 6.34 -7.34
C GLU A 34 7.88 5.65 -8.35
N ALA A 35 9.19 5.93 -8.30
CA ALA A 35 10.17 5.24 -9.15
C ALA A 35 10.21 3.72 -8.88
N LEU A 36 10.09 3.29 -7.63
CA LEU A 36 9.96 1.87 -7.27
C LEU A 36 8.62 1.26 -7.73
N HIS A 37 7.61 2.09 -7.97
CA HIS A 37 6.31 1.67 -8.46
C HIS A 37 6.35 1.45 -9.98
N GLU A 38 6.95 2.38 -10.73
CA GLU A 38 7.02 2.37 -12.19
C GLU A 38 7.77 1.15 -12.75
N ASP A 39 8.85 0.71 -12.10
CA ASP A 39 9.58 -0.53 -12.45
C ASP A 39 8.79 -1.83 -12.14
N SER A 40 7.58 -1.72 -11.57
CA SER A 40 6.80 -2.87 -11.10
C SER A 40 5.38 -2.98 -11.67
N ILE A 41 4.96 -2.06 -12.52
CA ILE A 41 3.60 -2.03 -13.12
C ILE A 41 3.52 -2.74 -14.49
N ASP A 42 4.63 -3.19 -15.06
CA ASP A 42 4.64 -3.63 -16.48
C ASP A 42 4.25 -5.11 -16.74
N GLU A 43 3.66 -5.79 -15.76
CA GLU A 43 2.99 -7.07 -16.02
C GLU A 43 1.57 -6.96 -15.50
N ALA A 44 0.61 -6.81 -16.42
CA ALA A 44 -0.78 -7.12 -16.16
C ALA A 44 -0.82 -8.39 -15.32
N ALA A 45 -1.28 -8.28 -14.07
CA ALA A 45 -1.43 -9.43 -13.21
C ALA A 45 -2.49 -10.31 -13.88
N ASP A 46 -2.04 -11.27 -14.69
CA ASP A 46 -2.88 -12.34 -15.19
C ASP A 46 -3.41 -13.03 -13.94
N TYR A 47 -4.66 -12.72 -13.59
CA TYR A 47 -5.46 -13.44 -12.62
C TYR A 47 -5.58 -14.87 -13.13
N ASP A 48 -4.58 -15.68 -12.80
CA ASP A 48 -4.51 -17.07 -13.17
C ASP A 48 -5.06 -17.95 -12.05
N ASP A 49 -5.19 -19.24 -12.34
CA ASP A 49 -5.77 -20.23 -11.41
C ASP A 49 -5.11 -20.24 -10.02
N ARG A 50 -3.89 -19.70 -9.88
CA ARG A 50 -3.16 -19.63 -8.62
C ARG A 50 -3.69 -18.53 -7.71
N ASP A 51 -4.10 -17.41 -8.28
CA ASP A 51 -4.72 -16.31 -7.54
C ASP A 51 -6.11 -16.75 -7.05
N ALA A 52 -6.85 -17.47 -7.90
CA ALA A 52 -8.11 -18.12 -7.52
C ALA A 52 -7.90 -19.10 -6.35
N ALA A 53 -6.87 -19.96 -6.40
CA ALA A 53 -6.55 -20.88 -5.32
C ALA A 53 -6.23 -20.18 -3.99
N VAL A 54 -5.70 -18.95 -4.01
CA VAL A 54 -5.48 -18.16 -2.80
C VAL A 54 -6.79 -17.53 -2.31
N ILE A 55 -7.59 -16.97 -3.23
CA ILE A 55 -8.89 -16.34 -2.93
C ILE A 55 -9.86 -17.34 -2.29
N GLU A 56 -9.89 -18.60 -2.75
CA GLU A 56 -10.71 -19.67 -2.17
C GLU A 56 -10.48 -19.90 -0.66
N HIS A 57 -9.33 -19.44 -0.14
CA HIS A 57 -8.95 -19.58 1.27
C HIS A 57 -9.07 -18.27 2.06
N LEU A 58 -9.67 -17.24 1.47
CA LEU A 58 -9.97 -15.97 2.12
C LEU A 58 -11.44 -15.92 2.52
N GLU A 59 -11.68 -15.48 3.74
CA GLU A 59 -13.04 -15.18 4.21
C GLU A 59 -13.40 -13.74 3.81
N PRO A 60 -14.49 -13.53 3.06
CA PRO A 60 -14.97 -12.20 2.72
C PRO A 60 -15.21 -11.36 3.98
N GLY A 61 -14.74 -10.13 3.99
CA GLY A 61 -14.89 -9.22 5.13
C GLY A 61 -13.94 -9.48 6.32
N GLU A 62 -13.06 -10.49 6.26
CA GLU A 62 -12.01 -10.70 7.27
C GLU A 62 -10.72 -9.94 6.89
N PRO A 63 -10.20 -9.04 7.74
CA PRO A 63 -8.89 -8.43 7.52
C PRO A 63 -7.76 -9.47 7.60
N VAL A 64 -6.99 -9.59 6.53
CA VAL A 64 -5.85 -10.50 6.43
C VAL A 64 -4.54 -9.74 6.29
N LYS A 65 -3.51 -10.20 7.03
CA LYS A 65 -2.16 -9.65 6.92
C LYS A 65 -1.52 -10.07 5.61
N VAL A 66 -0.70 -9.21 5.01
CA VAL A 66 0.10 -9.54 3.82
C VAL A 66 0.95 -10.81 4.02
N THR A 67 1.46 -11.01 5.24
CA THR A 67 2.22 -12.24 5.59
C THR A 67 1.38 -13.51 5.54
N ARG A 68 0.06 -13.43 5.74
CA ARG A 68 -0.87 -14.56 5.57
C ARG A 68 -1.08 -14.86 4.09
N LEU A 69 -1.24 -13.84 3.24
CA LEU A 69 -1.30 -14.01 1.79
C LEU A 69 -0.05 -14.72 1.25
N HIS A 70 1.14 -14.30 1.67
CA HIS A 70 2.40 -14.97 1.30
C HIS A 70 2.40 -16.46 1.66
N LYS A 71 1.87 -16.82 2.84
CA LYS A 71 1.77 -18.22 3.27
C LYS A 71 0.75 -19.00 2.44
N LEU A 72 -0.38 -18.39 2.10
CA LEU A 72 -1.41 -19.03 1.28
C LEU A 72 -0.87 -19.36 -0.10
N TYR A 73 -0.22 -18.40 -0.77
CA TYR A 73 0.46 -18.68 -2.04
C TYR A 73 1.47 -19.81 -1.93
N ARG A 74 2.38 -19.78 -0.95
CA ARG A 74 3.37 -20.87 -0.77
C ARG A 74 2.73 -22.24 -0.55
N ARG A 75 1.54 -22.29 0.06
CA ARG A 75 0.84 -23.52 0.41
C ARG A 75 -0.03 -24.05 -0.73
N HIS A 76 -0.66 -23.16 -1.50
CA HIS A 76 -1.70 -23.50 -2.46
C HIS A 76 -1.28 -23.29 -3.91
N THR A 77 -0.06 -22.78 -4.15
CA THR A 77 0.49 -22.60 -5.51
C THR A 77 1.87 -23.24 -5.64
N ASP A 78 2.36 -23.30 -6.87
CA ASP A 78 3.69 -23.79 -7.23
C ASP A 78 4.79 -22.72 -7.11
N ILE A 79 4.44 -21.48 -6.73
CA ILE A 79 5.37 -20.36 -6.65
C ILE A 79 6.33 -20.57 -5.47
N ARG A 80 7.64 -20.58 -5.75
CA ARG A 80 8.72 -20.74 -4.75
C ARG A 80 9.67 -19.56 -4.65
N ALA A 81 9.79 -18.76 -5.71
CA ALA A 81 10.62 -17.57 -5.72
C ALA A 81 9.94 -16.43 -4.93
N ASP A 82 10.65 -15.87 -3.95
CA ASP A 82 10.12 -14.83 -3.07
C ASP A 82 9.82 -13.53 -3.80
N ASP A 83 10.59 -13.20 -4.84
CA ASP A 83 10.33 -11.98 -5.62
C ASP A 83 9.07 -12.13 -6.48
N THR A 84 8.87 -13.29 -7.09
CA THR A 84 7.62 -13.61 -7.81
C THR A 84 6.42 -13.59 -6.87
N LEU A 85 6.57 -14.15 -5.67
CA LEU A 85 5.53 -14.14 -4.64
C LEU A 85 5.12 -12.73 -4.22
N LYS A 86 6.11 -11.85 -3.98
CA LYS A 86 5.87 -10.45 -3.62
C LYS A 86 5.14 -9.71 -4.74
N LYS A 87 5.57 -9.91 -6.00
CA LYS A 87 4.91 -9.31 -7.17
C LYS A 87 3.47 -9.78 -7.30
N ARG A 88 3.22 -11.08 -7.14
CA ARG A 88 1.88 -11.67 -7.24
C ARG A 88 0.95 -11.20 -6.14
N VAL A 89 1.40 -11.21 -4.88
CA VAL A 89 0.60 -10.67 -3.77
C VAL A 89 0.29 -9.20 -3.99
N ARG A 90 1.25 -8.40 -4.49
CA ARG A 90 1.02 -6.99 -4.85
C ARG A 90 -0.03 -6.85 -5.95
N GLY A 91 0.05 -7.67 -7.01
CA GLY A 91 -0.93 -7.68 -8.10
C GLY A 91 -2.32 -8.06 -7.63
N LEU A 92 -2.45 -9.11 -6.82
CA LEU A 92 -3.71 -9.57 -6.25
C LEU A 92 -4.41 -8.47 -5.47
N VAL A 93 -3.69 -7.82 -4.54
CA VAL A 93 -4.28 -6.78 -3.66
C VAL A 93 -4.50 -5.44 -4.35
N ALA A 94 -3.99 -5.26 -5.58
CA ALA A 94 -4.30 -4.10 -6.42
C ALA A 94 -5.65 -4.27 -7.15
N GLY A 95 -6.26 -5.46 -7.06
CA GLY A 95 -7.56 -5.75 -7.65
C GLY A 95 -8.73 -4.98 -7.03
N PRO A 96 -9.85 -4.87 -7.77
CA PRO A 96 -11.05 -4.17 -7.29
C PRO A 96 -11.68 -4.81 -6.05
N ASP A 97 -11.48 -6.11 -5.86
CA ASP A 97 -12.05 -6.89 -4.75
C ASP A 97 -11.23 -6.76 -3.45
N PHE A 98 -10.14 -6.01 -3.47
CA PHE A 98 -9.24 -5.87 -2.32
C PHE A 98 -9.14 -4.41 -1.88
N ARG A 99 -9.17 -4.20 -0.56
CA ARG A 99 -9.08 -2.87 0.06
C ARG A 99 -8.13 -2.87 1.23
N ILE A 100 -7.45 -1.76 1.46
CA ILE A 100 -6.59 -1.60 2.64
C ILE A 100 -7.48 -1.33 3.85
N ALA A 101 -7.54 -2.27 4.79
CA ALA A 101 -8.26 -2.07 6.05
C ALA A 101 -7.45 -1.19 7.02
N ARG A 102 -6.17 -1.54 7.19
CA ARG A 102 -5.20 -0.86 8.08
C ARG A 102 -3.78 -1.06 7.52
N ALA A 103 -2.79 -0.38 8.09
CA ALA A 103 -1.39 -0.56 7.71
C ALA A 103 -0.98 -2.05 7.78
N GLY A 104 -0.75 -2.67 6.62
CA GLY A 104 -0.36 -4.08 6.48
C GLY A 104 -1.50 -5.10 6.54
N GLU A 105 -2.75 -4.66 6.59
CA GLU A 105 -3.96 -5.50 6.61
C GLU A 105 -4.84 -5.19 5.39
N ILE A 106 -5.21 -6.24 4.66
CA ILE A 106 -6.01 -6.19 3.44
C ILE A 106 -7.35 -6.86 3.72
N LEU A 107 -8.43 -6.25 3.26
CA LEU A 107 -9.78 -6.80 3.26
C LEU A 107 -10.08 -7.36 1.89
N TYR A 108 -10.58 -8.59 1.83
CA TYR A 108 -11.19 -9.14 0.63
C TYR A 108 -12.69 -8.86 0.67
N ASP A 109 -13.20 -8.13 -0.31
CA ASP A 109 -14.58 -7.65 -0.42
C ASP A 109 -15.04 -7.80 -1.88
N PRO A 110 -15.43 -9.01 -2.32
CA PRO A 110 -15.84 -9.28 -3.69
C PRO A 110 -17.12 -8.55 -4.11
N ASP A 111 -17.96 -8.15 -3.14
CA ASP A 111 -19.22 -7.45 -3.39
C ASP A 111 -19.07 -5.92 -3.29
N GLY A 112 -17.98 -5.44 -2.70
CA GLY A 112 -17.74 -4.02 -2.46
C GLY A 112 -17.41 -3.20 -3.69
N GLY A 113 -17.08 -3.82 -4.83
CA GLY A 113 -16.71 -3.15 -6.08
C GLY A 113 -17.79 -2.24 -6.69
N GLU A 114 -19.05 -2.37 -6.25
CA GLU A 114 -20.15 -1.48 -6.64
C GLU A 114 -20.49 -0.47 -5.54
N GLN A 115 -19.67 0.58 -5.41
CA GLN A 115 -20.13 1.84 -4.82
C GLN A 115 -19.96 2.96 -5.85
N ARG A 116 -21.03 3.17 -6.62
CA ARG A 116 -21.26 4.37 -7.43
C ARG A 116 -21.55 5.59 -6.55
#